data_AF-A0A5C4X824-F1
#
_entry.id   AF-A0A5C4X824-F1
#
_cell.length_a   1.000
_cell.length_b   1.000
_cell.length_c   1.000
_cell.angle_alpha   90.00
_cell.angle_beta   90.00
_cell.angle_gamma   90.00
#
_symmetry.space_group_name_H-M   'P 1'
#
loop_
_entity.id
_entity.type
_entity.pdbx_description
1 polymer ?
#
loop_
_entity_poly.entity_id
_entity_poly.type
_entity_poly.pdbx_seq_one_letter_code
_entity_poly.pdbx_strand_id
1 'polypeptide(L)'
;MSTDPREALDAFLEAVREHYAASAHRNGDQDPRVEAAYMALADAFEIYEDAIYTAFDEVTPFELFDDVEDAKDDDEFLLDDDDEDD
;
A
#
# COMPACT_ATOMS: atom_id res chain seq x y z
N MET A 1 9.13 3.92 -14.02
CA MET A 1 9.58 2.79 -14.86
C MET A 1 8.37 1.92 -15.06
N SER A 2 8.02 1.57 -16.29
CA SER A 2 6.91 0.64 -16.54
C SER A 2 7.42 -0.76 -16.25
N THR A 3 6.91 -1.37 -15.17
CA THR A 3 7.25 -2.74 -14.75
C THR A 3 6.54 -3.73 -15.65
N ASP A 4 7.19 -4.83 -16.02
CA ASP A 4 6.53 -5.88 -16.82
C ASP A 4 5.34 -6.44 -16.02
N PRO A 5 4.13 -6.55 -16.62
CA PRO A 5 2.94 -7.00 -15.90
C PRO A 5 3.10 -8.40 -15.30
N ARG A 6 3.99 -9.24 -15.85
CA ARG A 6 4.29 -10.55 -15.25
C ARG A 6 5.12 -10.41 -13.98
N GLU A 7 6.11 -9.52 -13.97
CA GLU A 7 6.92 -9.26 -12.78
C GLU A 7 6.08 -8.60 -11.69
N ALA A 8 5.22 -7.64 -12.05
CA ALA A 8 4.29 -7.02 -11.11
C ALA A 8 3.29 -8.04 -10.54
N LEU A 9 2.78 -8.97 -11.37
CA LEU A 9 1.92 -10.05 -10.90
C LEU A 9 2.63 -11.00 -9.93
N ASP A 10 3.88 -11.37 -10.20
CA ASP A 10 4.65 -12.24 -9.30
C ASP A 10 4.89 -11.55 -7.95
N ALA A 11 5.21 -10.25 -7.95
CA ALA A 11 5.35 -9.45 -6.73
C ALA A 11 4.03 -9.34 -5.95
N PHE A 12 2.92 -9.08 -6.63
CA PHE A 12 1.58 -9.05 -6.01
C PHE A 12 1.23 -10.40 -5.37
N LEU A 13 1.47 -11.52 -6.06
CA LEU A 13 1.22 -12.85 -5.51
C LEU A 13 2.11 -13.18 -4.31
N GLU A 14 3.35 -12.68 -4.28
CA GLU A 14 4.23 -12.80 -3.13
C GLU A 14 3.69 -12.02 -1.92
N ALA A 15 3.26 -10.77 -2.13
CA ALA A 15 2.66 -9.96 -1.07
C ALA A 15 1.37 -10.60 -0.51
N VAL A 16 0.52 -11.19 -1.37
CA VAL A 16 -0.67 -11.94 -0.92
C VAL A 16 -0.29 -13.11 -0.01
N ARG A 17 0.78 -13.84 -0.35
CA ARG A 17 1.26 -14.97 0.46
C ARG A 17 1.82 -14.50 1.80
N GLU A 18 2.54 -13.38 1.81
CA GLU A 18 3.06 -12.78 3.04
C GLU A 18 1.94 -12.28 3.95
N HIS A 19 0.95 -11.58 3.41
CA HIS A 19 -0.24 -11.16 4.15
C HIS A 19 -1.00 -12.35 4.74
N TYR A 20 -1.16 -13.43 3.97
CA TYR A 20 -1.75 -14.68 4.49
C TYR A 20 -0.90 -15.27 5.62
N ALA A 21 0.42 -15.35 5.45
CA ALA A 21 1.32 -15.88 6.47
C ALA A 21 1.30 -15.06 7.76
N ALA A 22 1.29 -13.73 7.66
CA ALA A 22 1.15 -12.82 8.79
C ALA A 22 -0.21 -13.01 9.49
N SER A 23 -1.29 -13.07 8.71
CA SER A 23 -2.65 -13.30 9.23
C SER A 23 -2.79 -14.64 9.95
N ALA A 24 -2.17 -15.70 9.42
CA ALA A 24 -2.20 -17.04 9.98
C ALA A 24 -1.40 -17.18 11.29
N HIS A 25 -0.37 -16.35 11.48
CA HIS A 25 0.51 -16.36 12.66
C HIS A 25 0.30 -15.15 13.59
N ARG A 26 -0.81 -14.42 13.43
CA ARG A 26 -1.05 -13.21 14.22
C ARG A 26 -1.08 -13.52 15.71
N ASN A 27 -0.35 -12.75 16.50
CA ASN A 27 -0.38 -12.81 17.96
C ASN A 27 -1.20 -11.63 18.49
N GLY A 28 -2.49 -11.86 18.74
CA GLY A 28 -3.44 -10.84 19.19
C GLY A 28 -4.23 -10.17 18.06
N ASP A 29 -5.16 -9.29 18.43
CA ASP A 29 -6.06 -8.59 17.51
C ASP A 29 -5.38 -7.45 16.73
N GLN A 30 -4.21 -6.99 17.15
CA GLN A 30 -3.45 -5.89 16.55
C GLN A 30 -1.99 -6.32 16.39
N ASP A 31 -1.72 -7.22 15.45
CA ASP A 31 -0.34 -7.64 15.14
C ASP A 31 0.23 -6.69 14.07
N PRO A 32 1.29 -5.91 14.38
CA PRO A 32 1.86 -4.94 13.44
C PRO A 32 2.41 -5.59 12.16
N ARG A 33 2.68 -6.90 12.18
CA ARG A 33 3.10 -7.63 10.99
C ARG A 33 1.97 -7.81 9.99
N VAL A 34 0.73 -7.92 10.46
CA VAL A 34 -0.45 -8.04 9.59
C VAL A 34 -0.72 -6.70 8.92
N GLU A 35 -0.61 -5.61 9.67
CA GLU A 35 -0.74 -4.25 9.15
C GLU A 35 0.35 -3.93 8.11
N ALA A 36 1.61 -4.21 8.42
CA ALA A 36 2.71 -4.02 7.48
C ALA A 36 2.53 -4.86 6.20
N ALA A 37 2.11 -6.12 6.34
CA ALA A 37 1.85 -6.99 5.19
C ALA A 37 0.63 -6.54 4.38
N TYR A 38 -0.37 -5.92 5.03
CA TYR A 38 -1.51 -5.31 4.36
C TYR A 38 -1.09 -4.09 3.52
N MET A 39 -0.25 -3.20 4.08
CA MET A 39 0.29 -2.06 3.34
C MET A 39 1.15 -2.51 2.14
N ALA A 40 2.01 -3.52 2.34
CA ALA A 40 2.83 -4.06 1.26
C ALA A 40 1.98 -4.71 0.14
N LEU A 41 0.86 -5.35 0.51
CA LEU A 41 -0.10 -5.90 -0.44
C LEU A 41 -0.79 -4.80 -1.27
N ALA A 42 -1.17 -3.70 -0.63
CA ALA A 42 -1.80 -2.57 -1.32
C ALA A 42 -0.85 -1.95 -2.36
N ASP A 43 0.39 -1.64 -1.96
CA ASP A 43 1.41 -1.09 -2.86
C ASP A 43 1.69 -2.02 -4.06
N ALA A 44 1.83 -3.32 -3.80
CA ALA A 44 2.05 -4.31 -4.86
C ALA A 44 0.85 -4.43 -5.82
N PHE A 45 -0.37 -4.24 -5.32
CA PHE A 45 -1.58 -4.22 -6.14
C PHE A 45 -1.60 -2.99 -7.07
N GLU A 46 -1.31 -1.79 -6.56
CA GLU A 46 -1.25 -0.57 -7.38
C GLU A 46 -0.23 -0.69 -8.52
N ILE A 47 0.94 -1.26 -8.24
CA ILE A 47 1.98 -1.50 -9.25
C ILE A 47 1.49 -2.48 -10.32
N TYR A 48 0.74 -3.52 -9.93
CA TYR A 48 0.16 -4.47 -10.89
C TYR A 48 -0.94 -3.84 -11.74
N GLU A 49 -1.83 -3.04 -11.15
CA GLU A 49 -2.87 -2.31 -11.87
C GLU A 49 -2.27 -1.32 -12.89
N ASP A 50 -1.25 -0.55 -12.50
CA ASP A 50 -0.57 0.36 -13.43
C ASP A 50 0.12 -0.40 -14.57
N ALA A 51 0.74 -1.55 -14.26
CA ALA A 51 1.43 -2.37 -15.25
C ALA A 51 0.46 -3.02 -16.25
N ILE A 52 -0.68 -3.55 -15.78
CA ILE A 52 -1.67 -4.19 -16.66
C ILE A 52 -2.39 -3.14 -17.52
N TYR A 53 -2.70 -1.98 -16.94
CA TYR A 53 -3.27 -0.85 -17.67
C TYR A 53 -2.31 -0.35 -18.74
N THR A 54 -1.04 -0.13 -18.41
CA THR A 54 -0.03 0.32 -19.37
C THR A 54 0.20 -0.68 -20.50
N ALA A 55 0.15 -1.99 -20.21
CA ALA A 55 0.45 -3.02 -21.18
C ALA A 55 -0.74 -3.39 -22.08
N PHE A 56 -1.96 -3.38 -21.54
CA PHE A 56 -3.13 -3.93 -22.21
C PHE A 56 -4.36 -3.01 -22.23
N ASP A 57 -4.28 -1.83 -21.60
CA ASP A 57 -5.41 -0.89 -21.43
C ASP A 57 -6.61 -1.55 -20.71
N GLU A 58 -6.30 -2.49 -19.80
CA GLU A 58 -7.27 -3.26 -19.02
C GLU A 58 -7.15 -2.90 -17.53
N VAL A 59 -8.22 -3.08 -16.76
CA VAL A 59 -8.28 -2.79 -15.32
C VAL A 59 -8.91 -3.98 -14.61
N THR A 60 -8.47 -4.32 -13.40
CA THR A 60 -9.11 -5.40 -12.66
C THR A 60 -10.38 -4.93 -11.94
N PRO A 61 -11.33 -5.82 -11.63
CA PRO A 61 -12.55 -5.46 -10.93
C PRO A 61 -12.35 -5.34 -9.39
N PHE A 62 -11.15 -4.98 -8.94
CA PHE A 62 -10.80 -4.85 -7.53
C PHE A 62 -10.52 -3.38 -7.18
N GLU A 63 -10.83 -3.00 -5.94
CA GLU A 63 -10.56 -1.66 -5.40
C GLU A 63 -9.83 -1.80 -4.06
N LEU A 64 -8.87 -0.92 -3.79
CA LEU A 64 -8.23 -0.82 -2.49
C LEU A 64 -9.13 -0.03 -1.53
N PHE A 65 -9.14 -0.44 -0.26
CA PHE A 65 -9.86 0.29 0.78
C PHE A 65 -8.97 1.41 1.33
N ASP A 66 -9.53 2.62 1.39
CA ASP A 66 -8.91 3.91 1.73
C ASP A 66 -8.20 3.98 3.10
N ASP A 67 -8.38 2.99 3.99
CA ASP A 67 -7.70 2.91 5.30
C ASP A 67 -6.15 2.83 5.20
N VAL A 68 -5.58 2.73 3.99
CA VAL A 68 -4.12 2.77 3.74
C VAL A 68 -3.60 4.16 3.37
N GLU A 69 -4.45 5.08 2.89
CA GLU A 69 -4.03 6.45 2.52
C GLU A 69 -3.83 7.35 3.75
N ASP A 70 -4.60 7.14 4.82
CA ASP A 70 -4.57 7.96 6.05
C ASP A 70 -3.33 7.72 6.93
N ALA A 71 -2.50 6.72 6.60
CA ALA A 71 -1.25 6.43 7.32
C ALA A 71 -0.04 7.25 6.81
N LYS A 72 -0.21 8.10 5.78
CA LYS A 72 0.89 8.85 5.14
C LYS A 72 0.84 10.38 5.35
N ASP A 73 -0.07 10.94 6.14
CA ASP A 73 -0.26 12.40 6.23
C ASP A 73 -0.23 13.02 7.65
N ASP A 74 0.59 12.49 8.56
CA ASP A 74 0.73 13.04 9.93
C ASP A 74 2.12 13.67 10.20
N ASP A 75 2.81 14.14 9.15
CA ASP A 75 4.12 14.81 9.26
C ASP A 75 4.22 16.15 8.51
N GLU A 76 3.13 16.92 8.38
CA GLU A 76 3.25 18.37 8.07
C GLU A 76 3.48 19.17 9.36
N PHE A 77 4.71 19.04 9.87
CA PHE A 77 5.28 19.90 10.90
C PHE A 77 5.54 21.30 10.31
N LEU A 78 4.54 22.19 10.28
CA LEU A 78 4.78 23.63 10.14
C LEU A 78 4.67 24.32 11.50
N LEU A 79 5.82 24.34 12.17
CA LEU A 79 6.16 25.42 13.10
C LEU A 79 6.21 26.72 12.29
N ASP A 80 5.32 27.66 12.59
CA ASP A 80 5.61 29.09 12.46
C ASP A 80 5.31 29.71 13.84
N ASP A 81 6.35 29.67 14.66
CA ASP A 81 6.61 30.60 15.76
C ASP A 81 7.02 31.95 15.14
N ASP A 82 6.91 33.05 15.89
CA ASP A 82 7.19 34.46 15.53
C ASP A 82 6.09 35.20 14.71
N ASP A 83 5.61 36.41 15.01
CA ASP A 83 5.86 37.33 16.11
C ASP A 83 4.93 38.57 15.93
N GLU A 84 4.73 39.31 17.02
CA GLU A 84 4.47 40.77 17.11
C GLU A 84 3.05 41.39 16.91
N ASP A 85 2.50 41.86 18.06
CA ASP A 85 1.70 43.06 18.36
C ASP A 85 1.49 44.13 17.23
N ASP A 86 0.21 44.52 16.98
CA ASP A 86 -0.32 45.91 16.98
C ASP A 86 -1.87 45.94 16.99
#